data_AF-A0A524NKL2-F1
#
_entry.id   AF-A0A524NKL2-F1
#
_cell.length_a   1.000
_cell.length_b   1.000
_cell.length_c   1.000
_cell.angle_alpha   90.00
_cell.angle_beta   90.00
_cell.angle_gamma   90.00
#
_symmetry.space_group_name_H-M   'P 1'
#
loop_
_entity.id
_entity.type
_entity.pdbx_description
1 polymer ?
#
loop_
_entity_poly.entity_id
_entity_poly.type
_entity_poly.pdbx_seq_one_letter_code
_entity_poly.pdbx_strand_id
1 'polypeptide(L)'
;MPDHPEQTVLLPDPQARRRAAVLLGVVAVVGSAVIIVSQSYLAALTQQAATMPEVAIERFRTFVRNFALLGSFGLLAVAVWLRSFAQQALEEERFPPSTARVIRPTPVVTGYPARLRARFGLLCSFLLIVSAMALPISLLSLFAALEASLR
;
A
#
# COMPACT_ATOMS: atom_id res chain seq x y z
N MET A 1 32.68 26.82 -17.94
CA MET A 1 31.51 27.05 -17.08
C MET A 1 30.39 26.19 -17.63
N PRO A 2 30.00 25.10 -16.94
CA PRO A 2 28.83 24.35 -17.37
C PRO A 2 27.60 25.22 -17.14
N ASP A 3 26.90 25.58 -18.22
CA ASP A 3 25.56 26.16 -18.16
C ASP A 3 24.71 25.26 -17.28
N HIS A 4 24.27 25.76 -16.13
CA HIS A 4 23.29 25.06 -15.32
C HIS A 4 21.99 25.06 -16.13
N PRO A 5 21.51 23.90 -16.64
CA PRO A 5 20.26 23.86 -17.38
C PRO A 5 19.18 24.44 -16.47
N GLU A 6 18.45 25.44 -16.96
CA GLU A 6 17.35 26.07 -16.25
C GLU A 6 16.44 24.98 -15.69
N GLN A 7 16.49 24.77 -14.37
CA GLN A 7 15.71 23.72 -13.73
C GLN A 7 14.24 24.10 -13.83
N THR A 8 13.50 23.44 -14.73
CA THR A 8 12.05 23.61 -14.79
C THR A 8 11.44 23.09 -13.50
N VAL A 9 10.96 24.00 -12.66
CA VAL A 9 10.24 23.66 -11.43
C VAL A 9 8.76 23.53 -11.76
N LEU A 10 8.18 22.36 -11.48
CA LEU A 10 6.72 22.18 -11.56
C LEU A 10 6.07 22.86 -10.36
N LEU A 11 5.14 23.77 -10.64
CA LEU A 11 4.34 24.44 -9.63
C LEU A 11 3.24 23.51 -9.08
N PRO A 12 2.88 23.63 -7.80
CA PRO A 12 1.88 22.78 -7.17
C PRO A 12 0.47 23.01 -7.74
N ASP A 13 -0.25 21.91 -8.03
CA ASP A 13 -1.66 21.95 -8.44
C ASP A 13 -2.56 21.98 -7.19
N PRO A 14 -3.34 23.06 -6.95
CA PRO A 14 -4.23 23.16 -5.80
C PRO A 14 -5.35 22.12 -5.83
N GLN A 15 -5.79 21.68 -7.01
CA GLN A 15 -6.81 20.64 -7.13
C GLN A 15 -6.27 19.28 -6.70
N ALA A 16 -5.02 18.95 -7.10
CA ALA A 16 -4.35 17.73 -6.67
C ALA A 16 -4.16 17.69 -5.15
N ARG A 17 -3.81 18.83 -4.54
CA ARG A 17 -3.71 18.95 -3.08
C ARG A 17 -5.03 18.68 -2.38
N ARG A 18 -6.15 19.21 -2.89
CA ARG A 18 -7.49 18.94 -2.33
C ARG A 18 -7.87 17.48 -2.45
N ARG A 19 -7.65 16.86 -3.62
CA ARG A 19 -7.94 15.43 -3.83
C ARG A 19 -7.09 14.55 -2.91
N ALA A 20 -5.80 14.84 -2.77
CA ALA A 20 -4.92 14.11 -1.86
C ALA A 20 -5.38 14.26 -0.40
N ALA A 21 -5.77 15.47 0.02
CA ALA A 21 -6.29 15.70 1.37
C ALA A 21 -7.60 14.94 1.64
N VAL A 22 -8.54 14.94 0.68
CA VAL A 22 -9.79 14.17 0.80
C VAL A 22 -9.51 12.68 0.85
N LEU A 23 -8.63 12.16 -0.02
CA LEU A 23 -8.27 10.75 -0.03
C LEU A 23 -7.60 10.32 1.27
N LEU A 24 -6.67 11.14 1.81
CA LEU A 24 -6.08 10.90 3.13
C LEU A 24 -7.13 10.92 4.24
N GLY A 25 -8.08 11.86 4.20
CA GLY A 25 -9.20 11.91 5.13
C GLY A 25 -10.05 10.65 5.09
N VAL A 26 -10.42 10.19 3.88
CA VAL A 26 -11.19 8.94 3.69
C VAL A 26 -10.40 7.73 4.22
N VAL A 27 -9.12 7.60 3.86
CA VAL A 27 -8.26 6.51 4.35
C VAL A 27 -8.16 6.53 5.89
N ALA A 28 -8.02 7.71 6.50
CA ALA A 28 -7.96 7.85 7.95
C ALA A 28 -9.28 7.44 8.63
N VAL A 29 -10.42 7.87 8.08
CA VAL A 29 -11.75 7.50 8.60
C VAL A 29 -11.99 6.00 8.47
N VAL A 30 -11.72 5.43 7.29
CA VAL A 30 -11.88 3.98 7.04
C VAL A 30 -10.94 3.18 7.95
N GLY A 31 -9.67 3.58 8.05
CA GLY A 31 -8.70 2.93 8.93
C GLY A 31 -9.14 2.97 10.40
N SER A 32 -9.65 4.10 10.87
CA SER A 32 -10.17 4.25 12.23
C SER A 32 -11.39 3.35 12.48
N ALA A 33 -12.33 3.31 11.53
CA ALA A 33 -13.50 2.44 11.63
C ALA A 33 -13.11 0.96 11.69
N VAL A 34 -12.15 0.54 10.85
CA VAL A 34 -11.62 -0.82 10.86
C VAL A 34 -11.00 -1.17 12.22
N ILE A 35 -10.24 -0.25 12.83
CA ILE A 35 -9.65 -0.46 14.17
C ILE A 35 -10.73 -0.64 15.23
N ILE A 36 -11.73 0.25 15.26
CA ILE A 36 -12.81 0.20 16.26
C ILE A 36 -13.62 -1.10 16.13
N VAL A 37 -14.01 -1.45 14.91
CA VAL A 37 -14.75 -2.71 14.63
C VAL A 37 -13.91 -3.92 15.05
N SER A 38 -12.61 -3.92 14.73
CA SER A 38 -11.70 -5.00 15.11
C SER A 38 -11.60 -5.16 16.63
N GLN A 39 -11.49 -4.06 17.38
CA GLN A 39 -11.46 -4.11 18.85
C GLN A 39 -12.75 -4.69 19.44
N SER A 40 -13.91 -4.24 18.94
CA SER A 40 -15.20 -4.76 19.39
C SER A 40 -15.37 -6.25 19.07
N TYR A 41 -14.90 -6.68 17.92
CA TYR A 41 -14.96 -8.07 17.47
C TYR A 41 -14.03 -8.96 18.31
N LEU A 42 -12.82 -8.49 18.61
CA LEU A 42 -11.87 -9.21 19.46
C LEU A 42 -12.40 -9.35 20.90
N ALA A 43 -13.04 -8.33 21.46
CA ALA A 43 -13.68 -8.41 22.77
C ALA A 43 -14.84 -9.42 22.79
N ALA A 44 -15.63 -9.51 21.72
CA ALA A 44 -16.66 -10.53 21.60
C ALA A 44 -16.07 -11.95 21.46
N LEU A 45 -14.95 -12.09 20.74
CA LEU A 45 -14.24 -13.36 20.60
C LEU A 45 -13.66 -13.87 21.93
N THR A 46 -13.09 -12.99 22.77
CA THR A 46 -12.55 -13.40 24.07
C THR A 46 -13.64 -13.89 25.02
N GLN A 47 -14.81 -13.26 25.00
CA GLN A 47 -15.98 -13.73 25.75
C GLN A 47 -16.47 -15.10 25.24
N GLN A 48 -16.51 -15.29 23.92
CA GLN A 48 -16.92 -16.58 23.32
C GLN A 48 -15.92 -17.70 23.57
N ALA A 49 -14.63 -17.39 23.63
CA ALA A 49 -13.58 -18.37 23.89
C ALA A 49 -13.74 -19.07 25.26
N ALA A 50 -14.34 -18.39 26.24
CA ALA A 50 -14.61 -18.96 27.56
C ALA A 50 -15.70 -20.05 27.53
N THR A 51 -16.63 -19.99 26.57
CA THR A 51 -17.75 -20.94 26.47
C THR A 51 -17.57 -21.97 25.37
N MET A 52 -17.01 -21.57 24.22
CA MET A 52 -16.91 -22.38 23.01
C MET A 52 -15.59 -22.07 22.28
N PRO A 53 -14.45 -22.62 22.75
CA PRO A 53 -13.13 -22.27 22.23
C PRO A 53 -12.95 -22.60 20.76
N GLU A 54 -13.51 -23.72 20.27
CA GLU A 54 -13.38 -24.14 18.88
C GLU A 54 -14.01 -23.13 17.90
N VAL A 55 -15.22 -22.67 18.20
CA VAL A 55 -15.93 -21.67 17.38
C VAL A 55 -15.21 -20.33 17.38
N ALA A 56 -14.64 -19.93 18.53
CA ALA A 56 -13.87 -18.69 18.64
C ALA A 56 -12.60 -18.72 17.76
N ILE A 57 -11.89 -19.86 17.72
CA ILE A 57 -10.70 -20.05 16.88
C ILE A 57 -11.05 -19.94 15.39
N GLU A 58 -12.12 -20.60 14.94
CA GLU A 58 -12.54 -20.57 13.53
C GLU A 58 -12.94 -19.15 13.09
N ARG A 59 -13.69 -18.44 13.94
CA ARG A 59 -14.08 -17.04 13.70
C ARG A 59 -12.87 -16.09 13.69
N PHE A 60 -11.91 -16.31 14.57
CA PHE A 60 -10.66 -15.56 14.57
C PHE A 60 -9.86 -15.81 13.29
N ARG A 61 -9.70 -17.08 12.87
CA ARG A 61 -9.02 -17.45 11.62
C ARG A 61 -9.65 -16.78 10.41
N THR A 62 -10.98 -16.78 10.34
CA THR A 62 -11.74 -16.14 9.26
C THR A 62 -11.51 -14.63 9.25
N PHE A 63 -11.54 -13.99 10.42
CA PHE A 63 -11.26 -12.56 10.56
C PHE A 63 -9.85 -12.19 10.08
N VAL A 64 -8.82 -12.90 10.57
CA VAL A 64 -7.43 -12.64 10.19
C VAL A 64 -7.21 -12.90 8.68
N ARG A 65 -7.82 -13.94 8.11
CA ARG A 65 -7.79 -14.20 6.66
C ARG A 65 -8.39 -13.04 5.86
N ASN A 66 -9.58 -12.57 6.24
CA ASN A 66 -10.24 -11.46 5.54
C ASN A 66 -9.44 -10.16 5.66
N PHE A 67 -8.86 -9.91 6.84
CA PHE A 67 -8.00 -8.74 7.06
C PHE A 67 -6.71 -8.81 6.23
N ALA A 68 -6.08 -9.98 6.16
CA ALA A 68 -4.91 -10.22 5.32
C ALA A 68 -5.23 -9.97 3.84
N LEU A 69 -6.36 -10.49 3.33
CA LEU A 69 -6.79 -10.26 1.95
C LEU A 69 -7.06 -8.78 1.66
N LEU A 70 -7.73 -8.08 2.57
CA LEU A 70 -8.00 -6.65 2.44
C LEU A 70 -6.69 -5.84 2.39
N GLY A 71 -5.74 -6.16 3.28
CA GLY A 71 -4.41 -5.54 3.30
C GLY A 71 -3.63 -5.81 2.02
N SER A 72 -3.63 -7.06 1.53
CA SER A 72 -3.00 -7.44 0.27
C SER A 72 -3.59 -6.69 -0.92
N PHE A 73 -4.91 -6.49 -0.96
CA PHE A 73 -5.55 -5.72 -2.02
C PHE A 73 -5.11 -4.25 -2.02
N GLY A 74 -5.01 -3.64 -0.84
CA GLY A 74 -4.49 -2.28 -0.69
C GLY A 74 -3.04 -2.16 -1.17
N LEU A 75 -2.17 -3.11 -0.80
CA LEU A 75 -0.79 -3.15 -1.26
C LEU A 75 -0.68 -3.32 -2.78
N LEU A 76 -1.48 -4.21 -3.37
CA LEU A 76 -1.54 -4.40 -4.82
C LEU A 76 -1.99 -3.13 -5.55
N ALA A 77 -3.00 -2.43 -5.05
CA ALA A 77 -3.46 -1.18 -5.64
C ALA A 77 -2.34 -0.13 -5.69
N VAL A 78 -1.61 0.04 -4.58
CA VAL A 78 -0.45 0.95 -4.50
C VAL A 78 0.66 0.49 -5.43
N ALA A 79 0.94 -0.81 -5.50
CA ALA A 79 1.99 -1.35 -6.35
C ALA A 79 1.69 -1.14 -7.84
N VAL A 80 0.45 -1.39 -8.29
CA VAL A 80 0.01 -1.16 -9.67
C VAL A 80 0.09 0.32 -10.02
N TRP A 81 -0.40 1.19 -9.13
CA TRP A 81 -0.29 2.63 -9.31
C TRP A 81 1.18 3.06 -9.46
N LEU A 82 2.05 2.63 -8.55
CA LEU A 82 3.48 2.95 -8.59
C LEU A 82 4.16 2.41 -9.85
N ARG A 83 3.79 1.20 -10.30
CA ARG A 83 4.28 0.63 -11.55
C ARG A 83 3.92 1.49 -12.75
N SER A 84 2.64 1.87 -12.85
CA SER A 84 2.16 2.69 -13.96
C SER A 84 2.85 4.05 -13.99
N PHE A 85 3.06 4.66 -12.82
CA PHE A 85 3.77 5.92 -12.66
C PHE A 85 5.25 5.81 -13.07
N ALA A 86 5.92 4.74 -12.64
CA ALA A 86 7.31 4.49 -12.99
C ALA A 86 7.51 4.15 -14.49
N GLN A 87 6.57 3.43 -15.11
CA GLN A 87 6.60 3.14 -16.54
C GLN A 87 6.48 4.43 -17.37
N GLN A 88 5.52 5.30 -17.04
CA GLN A 88 5.37 6.61 -17.70
C GLN A 88 6.64 7.46 -17.54
N ALA A 89 7.25 7.46 -16.35
CA ALA A 89 8.50 8.19 -16.12
C ALA A 89 9.70 7.63 -16.91
N LEU A 90 9.70 6.33 -17.22
CA LEU A 90 10.72 5.72 -18.08
C LEU A 90 10.52 6.06 -19.56
N GLU A 91 9.28 5.99 -20.04
CA GLU A 91 8.91 6.29 -21.42
C GLU A 91 9.22 7.74 -21.78
N GLU A 92 8.94 8.67 -20.86
CA GLU A 92 9.21 10.09 -21.07
C GLU A 92 10.65 10.51 -20.71
N GLU A 93 11.47 9.58 -20.17
CA GLU A 93 12.77 9.87 -19.54
C GLU A 93 12.75 11.09 -18.59
N ARG A 94 11.63 11.26 -17.87
CA ARG A 94 11.32 12.45 -17.08
C ARG A 94 10.71 12.05 -15.75
N PHE A 95 11.20 12.67 -14.67
CA PHE A 95 10.64 12.49 -13.33
C PHE A 95 10.36 13.84 -12.66
N PRO A 96 9.14 14.07 -12.16
CA PRO A 96 7.94 13.24 -12.32
C PRO A 96 7.43 13.22 -13.79
N PRO A 97 6.62 12.23 -14.20
CA PRO A 97 6.06 12.17 -15.55
C PRO A 97 5.12 13.34 -15.81
N SER A 98 4.86 13.65 -17.08
CA SER A 98 4.08 14.80 -17.53
C SER A 98 2.64 14.81 -17.01
N THR A 99 2.07 13.62 -16.79
CA THR A 99 0.73 13.39 -16.24
C THR A 99 0.67 13.62 -14.72
N ALA A 100 1.82 13.70 -14.05
CA ALA A 100 1.88 13.78 -12.60
C ALA A 100 1.45 15.16 -12.11
N ARG A 101 0.56 15.15 -11.11
CA ARG A 101 0.18 16.36 -10.40
C ARG A 101 0.97 16.44 -9.10
N VAL A 102 1.78 17.48 -8.96
CA VAL A 102 2.63 17.68 -7.79
C VAL A 102 1.91 18.52 -6.73
N ILE A 103 2.07 18.13 -5.46
CA ILE A 103 1.47 18.84 -4.31
C ILE A 103 2.44 19.92 -3.77
N ARG A 104 3.72 19.83 -4.16
CA ARG A 104 4.81 20.71 -3.74
C ARG A 104 5.65 21.09 -4.96
N PRO A 105 6.32 22.26 -4.96
CA PRO A 105 7.30 22.58 -5.98
C PRO A 105 8.29 21.43 -6.14
N THR A 106 8.35 20.84 -7.32
CA THR A 106 9.17 19.64 -7.59
C THR A 106 10.05 19.90 -8.80
N PRO A 107 11.38 19.77 -8.67
CA PRO A 107 12.27 19.93 -9.81
C PRO A 107 12.06 18.78 -10.79
N VAL A 108 11.92 19.12 -12.07
CA VAL A 108 11.89 18.13 -13.14
C VAL A 108 13.30 17.64 -13.38
N VAL A 109 13.48 16.32 -13.30
CA VAL A 109 14.73 15.64 -13.64
C VAL A 109 14.53 14.90 -14.95
N THR A 110 15.48 15.00 -15.88
CA THR A 110 15.43 14.35 -17.19
C THR A 110 16.63 13.43 -17.43
N GLY A 111 16.51 12.54 -18.41
CA GLY A 111 17.60 11.67 -18.88
C GLY A 111 17.95 10.54 -17.90
N TYR A 112 19.25 10.27 -17.74
CA TYR A 112 19.74 9.17 -16.90
C TYR A 112 19.27 9.20 -15.43
N PRO A 113 19.35 10.32 -14.69
CA PRO A 113 18.88 10.35 -13.30
C PRO A 113 17.36 10.13 -13.17
N ALA A 114 16.56 10.53 -14.17
CA ALA A 114 15.13 10.22 -14.19
C ALA A 114 14.88 8.72 -14.34
N ARG A 115 15.62 8.07 -15.27
CA ARG A 115 15.56 6.62 -15.49
C ARG A 115 15.92 5.81 -14.24
N LEU A 116 16.93 6.24 -13.47
CA LEU A 116 17.29 5.60 -12.21
C LEU A 116 16.15 5.65 -11.18
N ARG A 117 15.52 6.82 -11.00
CA ARG A 117 14.37 6.98 -10.08
C ARG A 117 13.19 6.12 -10.50
N ALA A 118 12.91 6.06 -11.80
CA ALA A 118 11.82 5.25 -12.33
C ALA A 118 12.09 3.74 -12.18
N ARG A 119 13.34 3.28 -12.42
CA ARG A 119 13.74 1.88 -12.14
C ARG A 119 13.61 1.53 -10.66
N PHE A 120 13.99 2.44 -9.77
CA PHE A 120 13.78 2.25 -8.34
C PHE A 120 12.28 2.14 -7.99
N GLY A 121 11.43 2.98 -8.60
CA GLY A 121 9.98 2.86 -8.46
C GLY A 121 9.43 1.51 -8.92
N LEU A 122 9.93 0.96 -10.03
CA LEU A 122 9.57 -0.40 -10.49
C LEU A 122 10.02 -1.48 -9.51
N LEU A 123 11.24 -1.36 -8.96
CA LEU A 123 11.74 -2.30 -7.95
C LEU A 123 10.86 -2.26 -6.69
N CYS A 124 10.52 -1.07 -6.19
CA CYS A 124 9.60 -0.92 -5.07
C CYS A 124 8.22 -1.52 -5.36
N SER A 125 7.68 -1.30 -6.55
CA SER A 125 6.40 -1.90 -6.96
C SER A 125 6.48 -3.43 -6.96
N PHE A 126 7.55 -4.00 -7.51
CA PHE A 126 7.77 -5.45 -7.50
C PHE A 126 7.83 -6.01 -6.07
N LEU A 127 8.59 -5.36 -5.18
CA LEU A 127 8.66 -5.76 -3.77
C LEU A 127 7.28 -5.70 -3.09
N LEU A 128 6.49 -4.66 -3.37
CA LEU A 128 5.13 -4.56 -2.82
C LEU A 128 4.21 -5.69 -3.32
N ILE A 129 4.31 -6.08 -4.59
CA ILE A 129 3.54 -7.22 -5.14
C ILE A 129 3.94 -8.51 -4.42
N VAL A 130 5.25 -8.77 -4.28
CA VAL A 130 5.75 -9.95 -3.57
C VAL A 130 5.27 -9.96 -2.13
N SER A 131 5.37 -8.83 -1.40
CA SER A 131 4.86 -8.71 -0.04
C SER A 131 3.35 -8.94 0.05
N ALA A 132 2.58 -8.41 -0.91
CA ALA A 132 1.12 -8.58 -0.93
C ALA A 132 0.71 -10.04 -1.12
N MET A 133 1.47 -10.81 -1.91
CA MET A 133 1.23 -12.25 -2.09
C MET A 133 1.77 -13.09 -0.93
N ALA A 134 2.91 -12.71 -0.35
CA ALA A 134 3.52 -13.43 0.76
C ALA A 134 2.66 -13.39 2.04
N LEU A 135 2.01 -12.26 2.31
CA LEU A 135 1.21 -12.06 3.53
C LEU A 135 0.13 -13.14 3.74
N PRO A 136 -0.80 -13.41 2.80
CA PRO A 136 -1.81 -14.44 2.98
C PRO A 136 -1.21 -15.86 3.00
N ILE A 137 -0.15 -16.12 2.24
CA ILE A 137 0.51 -17.42 2.20
C ILE A 137 1.15 -17.74 3.55
N SER A 138 1.92 -16.80 4.11
CA SER A 138 2.55 -16.93 5.42
C SER A 138 1.52 -17.11 6.54
N LEU A 139 0.36 -16.47 6.40
CA LEU A 139 -0.72 -16.61 7.36
C LEU A 139 -1.35 -18.01 7.32
N LEU A 140 -1.59 -18.54 6.12
CA LEU A 140 -2.12 -19.88 5.92
C LEU A 140 -1.15 -20.96 6.40
N SER A 141 0.15 -20.80 6.13
CA SER A 141 1.17 -21.75 6.57
C SER A 141 1.33 -21.74 8.10
N LEU A 142 1.23 -20.57 8.74
CA LEU A 142 1.21 -20.45 10.20
C LEU A 142 0.05 -21.23 10.81
N PHE A 143 -1.17 -21.06 10.28
CA PHE A 143 -2.34 -21.78 10.80
C PHE A 143 -2.23 -23.29 10.59
N ALA A 144 -1.73 -23.75 9.45
CA ALA A 144 -1.50 -25.17 9.19
C ALA A 144 -0.46 -25.76 10.16
N ALA A 145 0.61 -25.02 10.47
CA ALA A 145 1.63 -25.46 11.42
C ALA A 145 1.08 -25.54 12.85
N LEU A 146 0.25 -24.58 13.27
CA LEU A 146 -0.39 -24.60 14.58
C LEU A 146 -1.35 -25.79 14.73
N GLU A 147 -2.17 -26.07 13.71
CA GLU A 147 -3.07 -27.24 13.70
C GLU A 147 -2.30 -28.55 13.80
N ALA A 148 -1.14 -28.65 13.14
CA ALA A 148 -0.29 -29.84 13.24
C ALA A 148 0.30 -30.04 14.64
N SER A 149 0.58 -28.96 15.38
CA SER A 149 1.16 -29.03 16.74
C SER A 149 0.16 -29.39 17.84
N LEU A 150 -1.14 -29.26 17.57
CA LEU A 150 -2.22 -29.55 18.53
C LEU A 150 -2.79 -30.97 18.38
N ARG A 151 -2.34 -31.73 17.39
CA ARG A 151 -2.67 -33.15 17.18
C ARG A 151 -1.61 -34.05 17.77
#